data_AF-A0A838PUA3-F1
#
_entry.id   AF-A0A838PUA3-F1
#
_cell.length_a   1.000
_cell.length_b   1.000
_cell.length_c   1.000
_cell.angle_alpha   90.00
_cell.angle_beta   90.00
_cell.angle_gamma   90.00
#
_symmetry.space_group_name_H-M   'P 1'
#
loop_
_entity.id
_entity.type
_entity.pdbx_description
1 polymer ?
#
loop_
_entity_poly.entity_id
_entity_poly.type
_entity_poly.pdbx_seq_one_letter_code
_entity_poly.pdbx_strand_id
1 'polypeptide(L)' 'GNVGDAEPLASIEDATNLGHFDEIIISGRSGPVSRGLKLDLASKARAASGLPVRYVEDLKGSE' A
#
# COMPACT_ATOMS: atom_id res chain seq x y z
N GLY A 1 -4.33 -2.13 15.26
CA GLY A 1 -4.04 -2.51 13.87
C GLY A 1 -4.44 -3.95 13.66
N ASN A 2 -4.84 -4.32 12.44
CA ASN A 2 -5.17 -5.69 12.08
C ASN A 2 -4.01 -6.29 11.26
N VAL A 3 -3.79 -7.61 11.38
CA VAL A 3 -2.90 -8.35 10.48
C VAL A 3 -3.79 -9.04 9.47
N GLY A 4 -3.68 -8.64 8.20
CA GLY A 4 -4.41 -9.28 7.10
C GLY A 4 -3.57 -10.35 6.38
N ASP A 5 -3.94 -10.62 5.14
CA ASP A 5 -3.26 -11.62 4.31
C ASP A 5 -1.77 -11.29 4.09
N ALA A 6 -0.96 -12.32 3.86
CA ALA A 6 0.45 -12.19 3.55
C ALA A 6 0.68 -11.54 2.17
N GLU A 7 -0.27 -11.73 1.26
CA GLU A 7 -0.35 -11.02 0.00
C GLU A 7 -0.94 -9.61 0.25
N PRO A 8 -0.20 -8.53 -0.05
CA PRO A 8 -0.60 -7.18 0.33
C PRO A 8 -1.89 -6.68 -0.32
N LEU A 9 -2.15 -7.05 -1.58
CA LEU A 9 -3.34 -6.62 -2.31
C LEU A 9 -4.60 -7.28 -1.73
N ALA A 10 -4.58 -8.58 -1.48
CA ALA A 10 -5.66 -9.32 -0.86
C ALA A 10 -5.99 -8.76 0.53
N SER A 11 -4.96 -8.41 1.30
CA SER A 11 -5.11 -7.75 2.60
C SER A 11 -5.79 -6.38 2.51
N ILE A 12 -5.46 -5.59 1.47
CA ILE A 12 -6.11 -4.31 1.20
C ILE A 12 -7.57 -4.53 0.79
N GLU A 13 -7.84 -5.45 -0.13
CA GLU A 13 -9.19 -5.73 -0.63
C GLU A 13 -10.10 -6.20 0.50
N ASP A 14 -9.64 -7.13 1.34
CA ASP A 14 -10.38 -7.61 2.51
C ASP A 14 -10.73 -6.46 3.45
N ALA A 15 -9.75 -5.63 3.81
CA ALA A 15 -9.98 -4.46 4.65
C ALA A 15 -11.01 -3.50 4.01
N THR A 16 -10.84 -3.12 2.74
CA THR A 16 -11.72 -2.16 2.06
C THR A 16 -13.12 -2.70 1.79
N ASN A 17 -13.29 -4.03 1.72
CA ASN A 17 -14.60 -4.65 1.56
C ASN A 17 -15.35 -4.76 2.90
N LEU A 18 -14.63 -4.89 4.01
CA LEU A 18 -15.20 -5.02 5.35
C LEU A 18 -15.40 -3.69 6.08
N GLY A 19 -14.84 -2.59 5.56
CA GLY A 19 -14.89 -1.29 6.19
C GLY A 19 -14.97 -0.14 5.18
N HIS A 20 -15.30 1.05 5.67
CA HIS A 20 -15.28 2.27 4.86
C HIS A 20 -14.03 3.08 5.17
N PHE A 21 -13.26 3.39 4.14
CA PHE A 21 -12.04 4.19 4.21
C PHE A 21 -12.08 5.29 3.17
N ASP A 22 -11.48 6.44 3.47
CA ASP A 22 -11.38 7.58 2.54
C ASP A 22 -10.06 7.58 1.75
N GLU A 23 -9.04 6.89 2.23
CA GLU A 23 -7.69 6.86 1.66
C GLU A 23 -6.92 5.60 2.08
N ILE A 24 -6.04 5.10 1.20
CA ILE A 24 -5.05 4.07 1.50
C ILE A 24 -3.67 4.72 1.60
N ILE A 25 -2.97 4.49 2.71
CA ILE A 25 -1.59 4.92 2.91
C ILE A 25 -0.66 3.71 2.93
N ILE A 26 0.24 3.62 1.96
CA ILE A 26 1.27 2.57 1.88
C ILE A 26 2.61 3.17 2.29
N SER A 27 3.16 2.69 3.40
CA SER A 27 4.48 3.08 3.88
C SER A 27 5.51 2.00 3.59
N GLY A 28 6.68 2.38 3.07
CA GLY A 28 7.76 1.41 2.82
C GLY A 28 9.14 2.03 2.81
N ARG A 29 10.16 1.20 3.03
CA ARG A 29 11.56 1.62 2.99
C ARG A 29 12.00 1.89 1.55
N SER A 30 12.71 2.99 1.33
CA SER A 30 13.28 3.30 0.01
C SER A 30 14.33 2.25 -0.39
N GLY A 31 14.19 1.69 -1.60
CA GLY A 31 15.03 0.64 -2.15
C GLY A 31 14.55 0.22 -3.55
N PRO A 32 15.44 -0.34 -4.40
CA PRO A 32 15.10 -0.67 -5.79
C PRO A 32 14.00 -1.74 -5.88
N VAL A 33 14.04 -2.76 -5.02
CA VAL A 33 13.00 -3.81 -4.93
C VAL A 33 11.66 -3.20 -4.47
N SER A 34 11.69 -2.35 -3.45
CA SER A 34 10.51 -1.65 -2.94
C SER A 34 9.86 -0.77 -4.01
N ARG A 35 10.63 -0.18 -4.93
CA ARG A 35 10.11 0.74 -5.97
C ARG A 35 9.26 0.01 -7.01
N GLY A 36 9.66 -1.18 -7.44
CA GLY A 36 8.89 -1.99 -8.39
C GLY A 36 7.59 -2.50 -7.78
N LEU A 37 7.69 -3.08 -6.57
CA LEU A 37 6.54 -3.56 -5.81
C LEU A 37 5.58 -2.42 -5.44
N LYS A 38 6.10 -1.24 -5.08
CA LYS A 38 5.33 -0.01 -4.83
C LYS A 38 4.46 0.36 -6.01
N LEU A 39 5.03 0.45 -7.21
CA LEU A 39 4.30 0.95 -8.37
C LEU A 39 3.18 -0.01 -8.79
N ASP A 40 3.45 -1.31 -8.76
CA ASP A 40 2.48 -2.33 -9.10
C ASP A 40 1.35 -2.42 -8.03
N LEU A 41 1.71 -2.51 -6.74
CA LEU A 41 0.76 -2.62 -5.65
C LEU A 41 -0.12 -1.36 -5.54
N ALA A 42 0.45 -0.16 -5.59
CA ALA A 42 -0.32 1.07 -5.47
C ALA A 42 -1.30 1.24 -6.64
N SER A 43 -0.90 0.87 -7.85
CA SER A 43 -1.78 0.91 -9.03
C SER A 43 -2.93 -0.08 -8.90
N LYS A 44 -2.65 -1.31 -8.47
CA LYS A 44 -3.67 -2.34 -8.25
C LYS A 44 -4.62 -2.00 -7.11
N ALA A 45 -4.09 -1.54 -5.97
CA ALA A 45 -4.88 -1.12 -4.82
C ALA A 45 -5.84 0.01 -5.18
N ARG A 46 -5.38 1.00 -5.97
CA ARG A 46 -6.24 2.09 -6.46
C ARG A 46 -7.36 1.57 -7.36
N ALA A 47 -7.03 0.64 -8.26
CA ALA A 47 -8.02 0.07 -9.18
C ALA A 47 -9.06 -0.80 -8.46
N ALA A 48 -8.65 -1.59 -7.47
CA ALA A 48 -9.52 -2.50 -6.74
C ALA A 48 -10.41 -1.77 -5.73
N SER A 49 -9.85 -0.82 -4.97
CA SER A 49 -10.59 -0.10 -3.92
C SER A 49 -11.37 1.12 -4.43
N GLY A 50 -10.96 1.72 -5.55
CA GLY A 50 -11.46 3.02 -6.00
C GLY A 50 -11.03 4.20 -5.12
N LEU A 51 -10.21 3.98 -4.10
CA LEU A 51 -9.78 4.99 -3.15
C LEU A 51 -8.50 5.72 -3.61
N PRO A 52 -8.30 6.98 -3.18
CA PRO A 52 -7.00 7.63 -3.26
C PRO A 52 -5.93 6.78 -2.57
N VAL A 53 -4.80 6.58 -3.23
CA VAL A 53 -3.63 5.88 -2.67
C VAL A 53 -2.47 6.85 -2.55
N ARG A 54 -1.96 7.03 -1.34
CA ARG A 54 -0.77 7.82 -1.04
C ARG A 54 0.36 6.92 -0.54
N TYR A 55 1.55 7.17 -1.06
CA TYR A 55 2.74 6.44 -0.65
C TYR A 55 3.67 7.32 0.17
N VAL A 56 4.18 6.77 1.27
CA VAL A 56 5.14 7.44 2.15
C VAL A 56 6.41 6.59 2.21
N GLU A 57 7.55 7.16 1.80
CA GLU A 57 8.85 6.53 2.00
C GLU A 57 9.62 7.17 3.13
N ASP A 58 10.26 6.32 3.92
CA ASP A 58 11.41 6.72 4.71
C ASP A 58 12.58 6.91 3.74
N LEU A 59 12.91 8.17 3.44
CA LEU A 59 14.16 8.52 2.79
C LEU A 59 15.26 8.21 3.81
N LYS A 60 16.07 7.18 3.55
CA LYS A 60 17.33 7.06 4.29
C LYS A 60 18.09 8.38 4.11
N GLY A 61 18.31 9.09 5.20
CA GLY A 61 19.36 10.09 5.27
C GLY A 61 20.66 9.37 4.92
N SER A 62 21.29 9.77 3.82
CA SER A 62 22.67 9.44 3.54
C SER A 62 23.52 10.08 4.65
N GLU A 63 23.89 9.28 5.64
CA GLU A 63 25.06 9.57 6.50
C GLU A 63 26.35 9.36 5.72
#